data_AF-A0A933FLD1-F1
#
_entry.id   AF-A0A933FLD1-F1
#
_cell.length_a   1.000
_cell.length_b   1.000
_cell.length_c   1.000
_cell.angle_alpha   90.00
_cell.angle_beta   90.00
_cell.angle_gamma   90.00
#
_symmetry.space_group_name_H-M   'P 1'
#
loop_
_entity.id
_entity.type
_entity.pdbx_description
1 polymer ?
#
loop_
_entity_poly.entity_id
_entity_poly.type
_entity_poly.pdbx_seq_one_letter_code
_entity_poly.pdbx_strand_id
1 'polypeptide(L)'
;MNIGDKGPIDGRLPQIVRDDKGVYPVRDEKDKNAERSTDAAKMSISSEARYLQHAAVLAKRGDRLRTEKIEEIKSRIFSGEYTVDAEEVAKAILRNELAMILGKS
;
A
#
# COMPACT_ATOMS: atom_id res chain seq x y z
N MET A 1 -13.66 24.38 -33.26
CA MET A 1 -12.94 24.80 -32.03
C MET A 1 -11.96 23.69 -31.69
N ASN A 2 -10.66 24.00 -31.73
CA ASN A 2 -9.53 23.10 -31.48
C ASN A 2 -9.01 23.30 -30.05
N ILE A 3 -8.91 22.22 -29.27
CA ILE A 3 -8.02 22.01 -28.11
C ILE A 3 -7.99 20.48 -27.95
N GLY A 4 -6.92 19.71 -28.05
CA GLY A 4 -5.48 19.92 -28.09
C GLY A 4 -4.87 18.60 -27.61
N ASP A 5 -3.99 18.02 -28.43
CA ASP A 5 -3.32 16.73 -28.23
C ASP A 5 -2.77 16.55 -26.80
N LYS A 6 -3.16 15.46 -26.14
CA LYS A 6 -2.42 14.96 -24.97
C LYS A 6 -1.47 13.88 -25.46
N GLY A 7 -0.24 14.30 -25.73
CA GLY A 7 0.90 13.46 -26.10
C GLY A 7 1.23 12.38 -25.05
N PRO A 8 2.19 11.49 -25.36
CA PRO A 8 2.52 10.37 -24.52
C PRO A 8 3.05 10.87 -23.18
N ILE A 9 2.57 10.24 -22.11
CA ILE A 9 2.96 10.56 -20.75
C ILE A 9 4.42 10.13 -20.61
N ASP A 10 5.34 11.10 -20.58
CA ASP A 10 6.75 10.94 -20.21
C ASP A 10 6.84 10.48 -18.76
N GLY A 11 6.66 9.18 -18.54
CA GLY A 11 7.06 8.50 -17.33
C GLY A 11 8.57 8.33 -17.34
N ARG A 12 9.29 9.34 -16.83
CA ARG A 12 10.70 9.20 -16.45
C ARG A 12 10.85 8.01 -15.49
N LEU A 13 11.21 6.86 -16.04
CA LEU A 13 11.84 5.78 -15.30
C LEU A 13 13.25 6.26 -14.95
N PRO A 14 13.71 6.21 -13.69
CA PRO A 14 15.12 6.37 -13.42
C PRO A 14 15.86 5.18 -14.06
N GLN A 15 16.63 5.48 -15.10
CA GLN A 15 17.62 4.59 -15.69
C GLN A 15 18.61 4.18 -14.60
N ILE A 16 18.42 2.99 -14.04
CA ILE A 16 19.45 2.28 -13.28
C ILE A 16 19.76 1.05 -14.12
N VAL A 17 20.72 1.17 -15.03
CA VAL A 17 21.83 0.24 -15.28
C VAL A 17 22.78 0.97 -16.23
N ARG A 18 23.90 1.48 -15.68
CA ARG A 18 25.07 1.85 -16.47
C ARG A 18 25.88 0.58 -16.69
N ASP A 19 26.20 0.35 -17.95
CA ASP A 19 27.42 -0.25 -18.50
C ASP A 19 28.07 -1.39 -17.72
N ASP A 20 27.99 -2.61 -18.28
CA ASP A 20 29.19 -3.44 -18.37
C ASP A 20 29.29 -4.10 -19.74
N LYS A 21 30.43 -3.84 -20.37
CA LYS A 21 30.78 -4.20 -21.74
C LYS A 21 31.12 -5.69 -21.83
N GLY A 22 30.54 -6.38 -22.81
CA GLY A 22 30.96 -7.72 -23.20
C GLY A 22 30.39 -8.11 -24.56
N VAL A 23 31.06 -7.69 -25.63
CA VAL A 23 30.91 -8.20 -27.01
C VAL A 23 31.44 -9.66 -26.98
N TYR A 24 30.82 -10.71 -27.53
CA TYR A 24 30.51 -11.05 -28.93
C TYR A 24 29.50 -12.22 -29.02
N PRO A 25 28.85 -12.44 -30.18
CA PRO A 25 27.78 -13.41 -30.38
C PRO A 25 28.27 -14.76 -30.94
N VAL A 26 27.66 -15.88 -30.57
CA VAL A 26 27.75 -17.14 -31.34
C VAL A 26 26.45 -17.97 -31.29
N ARG A 27 25.91 -18.17 -32.50
CA ARG A 27 24.98 -19.17 -33.06
C ARG A 27 24.65 -20.48 -32.31
N ASP A 28 23.36 -20.82 -32.51
CA ASP A 28 22.71 -22.11 -32.86
C ASP A 28 22.76 -23.36 -31.96
N GLU A 29 21.53 -23.84 -31.71
CA GLU A 29 21.05 -25.22 -31.46
C GLU A 29 21.71 -26.08 -30.38
N LYS A 30 20.98 -26.30 -29.27
CA LYS A 30 20.35 -27.62 -28.98
C LYS A 30 19.58 -27.61 -27.67
N ASP A 31 18.34 -28.08 -27.75
CA ASP A 31 17.54 -28.54 -26.63
C ASP A 31 18.23 -29.64 -25.81
N LYS A 32 17.77 -29.72 -24.56
CA LYS A 32 17.94 -30.80 -23.55
C LYS A 32 19.09 -30.59 -22.56
N ASN A 33 18.83 -29.75 -21.56
CA ASN A 33 18.83 -30.29 -20.21
C ASN A 33 17.94 -29.44 -19.30
N ALA A 34 16.78 -29.99 -18.96
CA ALA A 34 15.92 -29.47 -17.90
C ALA A 34 16.59 -29.77 -16.56
N GLU A 35 17.72 -29.11 -16.28
CA GLU A 35 18.28 -29.09 -14.96
C GLU A 35 17.48 -28.09 -14.14
N ARG A 36 16.74 -28.67 -13.19
CA ARG A 36 16.04 -28.04 -12.09
C ARG A 36 16.91 -26.97 -11.41
N SER A 37 16.91 -25.75 -11.94
CA SER A 37 17.19 -24.56 -11.13
C SER A 37 15.88 -24.16 -10.47
N THR A 38 15.43 -24.99 -9.52
CA THR A 38 14.54 -24.54 -8.44
C THR A 38 15.32 -23.63 -7.51
N ASP A 39 15.96 -22.60 -8.06
CA ASP A 39 16.33 -21.44 -7.28
C ASP A 39 15.12 -20.52 -7.36
N ALA A 40 14.12 -20.89 -6.54
CA ALA A 40 13.11 -19.95 -6.10
C ALA A 40 13.88 -18.83 -5.41
N ALA A 41 14.26 -17.83 -6.21
CA ALA A 41 14.88 -16.60 -5.75
C ALA A 41 13.98 -16.07 -4.64
N LYS A 42 14.35 -16.33 -3.39
CA LYS A 42 13.64 -15.84 -2.21
C LYS A 42 13.86 -14.35 -2.22
N MET A 43 12.99 -13.62 -2.91
CA MET A 43 12.92 -12.18 -2.84
C MET A 43 12.61 -11.82 -1.40
N SER A 44 13.63 -11.42 -0.66
CA SER A 44 13.47 -10.94 0.71
C SER A 44 12.82 -9.58 0.64
N ILE A 45 11.48 -9.54 0.70
CA ILE A 45 10.72 -8.30 0.80
C ILE A 45 11.13 -7.64 2.12
N SER A 46 11.65 -6.42 2.04
CA SER A 46 12.02 -5.62 3.21
C SER A 46 10.83 -5.46 4.15
N SER A 47 11.08 -5.30 5.45
CA SER A 47 10.04 -5.03 6.45
C SER A 47 9.16 -3.85 6.05
N GLU A 48 9.76 -2.80 5.49
CA GLU A 48 9.08 -1.60 5.01
C GLU A 48 8.11 -1.92 3.85
N ALA A 49 8.54 -2.70 2.86
CA ALA A 49 7.69 -3.08 1.75
C ALA A 49 6.51 -3.96 2.19
N ARG A 50 6.69 -4.82 3.20
CA ARG A 50 5.59 -5.59 3.79
C ARG A 50 4.60 -4.68 4.52
N TYR A 51 5.11 -3.69 5.25
CA TYR A 51 4.28 -2.72 5.96
C TYR A 51 3.42 -1.90 5.00
N LEU A 52 4.01 -1.36 3.93
CA LEU A 52 3.30 -0.60 2.90
C LEU A 52 2.26 -1.45 2.16
N GLN A 53 2.58 -2.71 1.86
CA GLN A 53 1.61 -3.63 1.26
C GLN A 53 0.41 -3.87 2.18
N HIS A 54 0.65 -4.05 3.48
CA HIS A 54 -0.41 -4.23 4.47
C HIS A 54 -1.28 -2.97 4.59
N ALA A 55 -0.65 -1.79 4.67
CA ALA A 55 -1.35 -0.51 4.69
C ALA A 55 -2.20 -0.30 3.43
N ALA A 56 -1.69 -0.65 2.25
CA ALA A 56 -2.44 -0.56 0.99
C ALA A 56 -3.64 -1.51 0.94
N VAL A 57 -3.51 -2.72 1.49
CA VAL A 57 -4.64 -3.66 1.60
C VAL A 57 -5.71 -3.14 2.56
N LEU A 58 -5.29 -2.58 3.70
CA LEU A 58 -6.22 -1.95 4.65
C LEU A 58 -6.91 -0.73 4.05
N ALA A 59 -6.18 0.13 3.33
CA ALA A 59 -6.76 1.29 2.66
C ALA A 59 -7.83 0.88 1.64
N LYS A 60 -7.56 -0.16 0.82
CA LYS A 60 -8.53 -0.71 -0.14
C LYS A 60 -9.78 -1.27 0.54
N ARG A 61 -9.67 -1.78 1.76
CA ARG A 61 -10.80 -2.33 2.54
C ARG A 61 -11.40 -1.31 3.50
N GLY A 62 -10.82 -0.11 3.62
CA GLY A 62 -11.12 0.86 4.66
C GLY A 62 -12.58 1.27 4.68
N ASP A 63 -13.16 1.52 3.50
CA ASP A 63 -14.57 1.92 3.40
C ASP A 63 -15.52 0.81 3.83
N ARG A 64 -15.24 -0.44 3.45
CA ARG A 64 -16.04 -1.59 3.88
C ARG A 64 -15.94 -1.81 5.39
N LEU A 65 -14.73 -1.76 5.95
CA LEU A 65 -14.50 -1.90 7.39
C LEU A 65 -15.19 -0.76 8.17
N ARG A 66 -15.20 0.46 7.63
CA ARG A 66 -15.91 1.59 8.22
C ARG A 66 -17.41 1.34 8.24
N THR A 67 -17.99 0.89 7.12
CA THR A 67 -19.42 0.57 7.03
C THR A 67 -19.82 -0.54 7.99
N GLU A 68 -19.06 -1.64 8.03
CA GLU A 68 -19.29 -2.74 8.97
C GLU A 68 -19.26 -2.27 10.42
N LYS A 69 -18.28 -1.41 10.78
CA LYS A 69 -18.17 -0.87 12.14
C LYS A 69 -19.33 0.05 12.51
N ILE A 70 -19.79 0.88 11.56
CA ILE A 70 -20.94 1.76 11.78
C ILE A 70 -22.20 0.94 12.06
N GLU A 71 -22.44 -0.11 11.29
CA GLU A 71 -23.62 -0.97 11.49
C GLU A 71 -23.55 -1.74 12.82
N GLU A 72 -22.38 -2.23 13.22
CA GLU A 72 -22.16 -2.82 14.54
C GLU A 72 -22.52 -1.85 15.67
N ILE A 73 -22.02 -0.61 15.60
CA ILE A 73 -22.29 0.42 16.63
C ILE A 73 -23.78 0.76 16.67
N LYS A 74 -24.41 0.97 15.51
CA LYS A 74 -25.87 1.23 15.43
C LYS A 74 -26.67 0.09 16.05
N SER A 75 -26.30 -1.15 15.77
CA SER A 75 -26.96 -2.32 16.35
C SER A 75 -26.84 -2.33 17.87
N ARG A 76 -25.66 -2.05 18.42
CA ARG A 76 -25.43 -1.96 19.88
C ARG A 76 -26.19 -0.79 20.53
N ILE A 77 -26.35 0.32 19.82
CA ILE A 77 -27.17 1.45 20.29
C ILE A 77 -28.64 1.03 20.35
N PHE A 78 -29.13 0.36 19.30
CA PHE A 78 -30.52 -0.10 19.24
C PHE A 78 -30.82 -1.20 20.27
N SER A 79 -29.87 -2.09 20.56
CA SER A 79 -30.01 -3.12 21.60
C SER A 79 -29.91 -2.55 23.03
N GLY A 80 -29.49 -1.29 23.19
CA GLY A 80 -29.23 -0.67 24.50
C GLY A 80 -27.92 -1.13 25.15
N GLU A 81 -27.09 -1.90 24.46
CA GLU A 81 -25.79 -2.39 24.93
C GLU A 81 -24.65 -1.38 24.71
N TYR A 82 -24.95 -0.26 24.07
CA TYR A 82 -24.01 0.84 23.90
C TYR A 82 -24.07 1.80 25.10
N THR A 83 -23.01 1.82 25.90
CA THR A 83 -22.85 2.75 27.01
C THR A 83 -21.90 3.89 26.62
N VAL A 84 -22.22 5.10 27.08
CA VAL A 84 -21.37 6.27 26.91
C VAL A 84 -20.67 6.55 28.23
N ASP A 85 -19.34 6.49 28.23
CA ASP A 85 -18.51 6.89 29.36
C ASP A 85 -18.02 8.34 29.17
N ALA A 86 -18.36 9.21 30.13
CA ALA A 86 -17.96 10.61 30.12
C ALA A 86 -16.44 10.78 30.20
N GLU A 87 -15.72 9.88 30.88
CA GLU A 87 -14.27 9.93 30.98
C GLU A 87 -13.61 9.64 29.63
N GLU A 88 -14.13 8.66 28.89
CA GLU A 88 -13.67 8.35 27.53
C GLU A 88 -13.93 9.52 26.56
N VAL A 89 -15.08 10.17 26.67
CA VAL A 89 -15.40 11.37 25.88
C VAL A 89 -14.41 12.50 26.18
N ALA A 90 -14.16 12.78 27.46
CA ALA A 90 -13.20 13.81 27.86
C ALA A 90 -11.78 13.51 27.36
N LYS A 91 -11.33 12.26 27.47
CA LYS A 91 -10.03 11.81 26.93
C LYS A 91 -9.96 11.99 25.41
N ALA A 92 -11.03 11.70 24.68
CA ALA A 92 -11.08 11.86 23.23
C ALA A 92 -10.97 13.33 22.82
N ILE A 93 -11.68 14.24 23.52
CA ILE A 93 -11.58 15.69 23.30
C ILE A 93 -10.16 16.17 23.53
N LEU A 94 -9.55 15.83 24.67
CA LEU A 94 -8.18 16.25 25.01
C LEU A 94 -7.16 15.75 23.97
N ARG A 95 -7.29 14.50 23.52
CA ARG A 95 -6.42 13.96 22.46
C ARG A 95 -6.55 14.74 21.16
N ASN A 96 -7.77 15.12 20.78
CA ASN A 96 -8.00 15.90 19.56
C ASN A 96 -7.37 17.30 19.67
N GLU A 97 -7.56 17.98 20.80
CA GLU A 97 -6.95 19.29 21.05
C GLU A 97 -5.42 19.23 21.01
N LEU A 98 -4.82 18.24 21.69
CA LEU A 98 -3.38 18.04 21.67
C LEU A 98 -2.86 17.75 20.26
N ALA A 99 -3.57 16.94 19.46
CA ALA A 99 -3.20 16.66 18.08
C ALA A 99 -3.24 17.93 17.21
N MET A 100 -4.22 18.81 17.41
CA MET A 100 -4.30 20.09 16.69
C MET A 100 -3.16 21.05 17.05
N ILE A 101 -2.75 21.06 18.32
CA ILE A 101 -1.66 21.92 18.80
C ILE A 101 -0.31 21.40 18.27
N LEU A 102 -0.07 20.09 18.38
CA LEU A 102 1.20 19.46 17.99
C LEU A 102 1.35 19.27 16.47
N GLY A 103 0.26 19.16 15.72
CA GLY A 103 0.29 19.08 14.25
C GLY A 103 0.49 20.43 13.56
N LYS A 104 0.46 21.55 14.30
CA LYS A 104 0.68 22.91 13.81
C LYS A 104 2.13 23.40 13.92
N SER A 105 3.04 22.58 14.45
CA SER A 105 4.48 22.90 14.60
C SER A 105 5.31 22.45 13.42
#